data_AF-A0A1C6ANZ0-F1
#
_entry.id   AF-A0A1C6ANZ0-F1
#
_cell.length_a   1.000
_cell.length_b   1.000
_cell.length_c   1.000
_cell.angle_alpha   90.00
_cell.angle_beta   90.00
_cell.angle_gamma   90.00
#
_symmetry.space_group_name_H-M   'P 1'
#
loop_
_entity.id
_entity.type
_entity.pdbx_description
1 polymer ?
#
loop_
_entity_poly.entity_id
_entity_poly.type
_entity_poly.pdbx_seq_one_letter_code
_entity_poly.pdbx_strand_id
1 'polypeptide(L)'
;MKKENNQEFYVEQMDVHYPRRSEIQNEIEDIILKGMPQKISFLKRMKKIYLGPGLRVIYYKNLSVFFATFIIYFAVCLGLVLSFEEEIRQFGAAFLGMPVFFLLFSYFTCYMDEQTQINELRNTMYYSMNYIVSLRLFYTAVVLSLVNTSFLFFSGIREKAVLSVGVIGVSSMLVFAIIAVYIYHRWNNYKCFAGLGAIWVLLFAAIMRLPETKILFLFEYIPLGIQIATMIVCFVALFTLVGRMEEKDAYTFAY
;
A
#
# COMPACT_ATOMS: atom_id res chain seq x y z
N MET A 1 16.17 -42.38 71.79
CA MET A 1 17.43 -41.77 71.33
C MET A 1 17.34 -41.57 69.82
N LYS A 2 17.20 -40.33 69.34
CA LYS A 2 17.27 -39.98 67.91
C LYS A 2 18.76 -39.95 67.52
N LYS A 3 19.18 -40.78 66.57
CA LYS A 3 20.51 -40.66 65.93
C LYS A 3 20.40 -39.55 64.88
N GLU A 4 20.97 -38.38 65.16
CA GLU A 4 21.21 -37.36 64.14
C GLU A 4 22.25 -37.92 63.16
N ASN A 5 21.83 -38.14 61.92
CA ASN A 5 22.71 -38.55 60.84
C ASN A 5 23.38 -37.29 60.29
N ASN A 6 24.49 -36.86 60.91
CA ASN A 6 25.37 -35.83 60.39
C ASN A 6 26.18 -36.40 59.21
N GLN A 7 25.52 -36.62 58.08
CA GLN A 7 26.22 -36.81 56.81
C GLN A 7 26.76 -35.45 56.38
N GLU A 8 28.05 -35.21 56.63
CA GLU A 8 28.77 -34.09 56.04
C GLU A 8 28.76 -34.26 54.52
N PHE A 9 27.98 -33.43 53.83
CA PHE A 9 27.98 -33.37 52.38
C PHE A 9 29.23 -32.61 51.92
N TYR A 10 30.26 -33.35 51.51
CA TYR A 10 31.41 -32.81 50.82
C TYR A 10 30.99 -32.40 49.42
N VAL A 11 30.71 -31.11 49.21
CA VAL A 11 30.56 -30.57 47.86
C VAL A 11 31.99 -30.40 47.32
N GLU A 12 32.36 -31.17 46.30
CA GLU A 12 33.58 -30.90 45.54
C GLU A 12 33.54 -29.43 45.11
N GLN A 13 34.47 -28.62 45.60
CA GLN A 13 34.65 -27.27 45.09
C GLN A 13 35.12 -27.41 43.65
N MET A 14 34.18 -27.30 42.71
CA MET A 14 34.52 -27.12 41.32
C MET A 14 35.38 -25.86 41.22
N ASP A 15 36.59 -25.99 40.68
CA ASP A 15 37.45 -24.86 40.38
C ASP A 15 36.81 -24.08 39.24
N VAL A 16 35.92 -23.15 39.58
CA VAL A 16 35.23 -22.30 38.62
C VAL A 16 36.22 -21.24 38.16
N HIS A 17 36.88 -21.52 37.03
CA HIS A 17 37.74 -20.55 36.38
C HIS A 17 36.89 -19.36 35.90
N TYR A 18 37.04 -18.21 36.55
CA TYR A 18 36.38 -16.99 36.13
C TYR A 18 37.07 -16.43 34.87
N PRO A 19 36.31 -16.09 33.82
CA PRO A 19 36.88 -15.55 32.60
C PRO A 19 37.58 -14.23 32.88
N ARG A 20 38.67 -13.99 32.15
CA ARG A 20 39.42 -12.73 32.26
C ARG A 20 38.56 -11.58 31.72
N ARG A 21 38.79 -10.36 32.22
CA ARG A 21 38.06 -9.16 31.74
C ARG A 21 38.13 -8.98 30.21
N SER A 22 39.23 -9.38 29.58
CA SER A 22 39.38 -9.38 28.12
C SER A 22 38.47 -10.39 27.42
N GLU A 23 38.27 -11.57 28.01
CA GLU A 23 37.39 -12.62 27.47
C GLU A 23 35.93 -12.16 27.57
N ILE A 24 35.55 -11.57 28.71
CA ILE A 24 34.22 -10.95 28.90
C ILE A 24 33.97 -9.84 27.88
N GLN A 25 34.95 -8.95 27.67
CA GLN A 25 34.81 -7.84 26.72
C GLN A 25 34.66 -8.33 25.28
N ASN A 26 35.43 -9.36 24.89
CA ASN A 26 35.35 -9.97 23.57
C ASN A 26 33.99 -10.66 23.34
N GLU A 27 33.45 -11.34 24.35
CA GLU A 27 32.11 -11.94 24.27
C GLU A 27 31.02 -10.87 24.16
N ILE A 28 31.13 -9.77 24.91
CA ILE A 28 30.20 -8.64 24.81
C ILE A 28 30.24 -8.04 23.39
N GLU A 29 31.43 -7.81 22.84
CA GLU A 29 31.58 -7.30 21.48
C GLU A 29 31.03 -8.26 20.44
N ASP A 30 31.26 -9.56 20.59
CA ASP A 30 30.72 -10.60 19.71
C ASP A 30 29.19 -10.68 19.78
N ILE A 31 28.60 -10.58 20.99
CA ILE A 31 27.15 -10.51 21.19
C ILE A 31 26.56 -9.26 20.55
N ILE A 32 27.23 -8.10 20.70
CA ILE A 32 26.80 -6.84 20.07
C ILE A 32 26.90 -6.93 18.55
N LEU A 33 27.99 -7.49 18.01
CA LEU A 33 28.19 -7.68 16.57
C LEU A 33 27.18 -8.67 15.97
N LYS A 34 26.86 -9.76 16.67
CA LYS A 34 25.83 -10.72 16.29
C LYS A 34 24.41 -10.15 16.41
N GLY A 35 24.19 -9.28 17.39
CA GLY A 35 22.93 -8.57 17.61
C GLY A 35 22.74 -7.35 16.71
N MET A 36 23.81 -6.83 16.10
CA MET A 36 23.73 -5.68 15.21
C MET A 36 22.99 -6.07 13.93
N PRO A 37 21.90 -5.38 13.55
CA PRO A 37 21.21 -5.68 12.31
C PRO A 37 22.19 -5.50 11.14
N GLN A 38 22.44 -6.59 10.42
CA GLN A 38 23.38 -6.57 9.30
C GLN A 38 23.01 -5.46 8.33
N LYS A 39 24.02 -4.73 7.83
CA LYS A 39 23.85 -3.70 6.79
C LYS A 39 23.32 -4.34 5.51
N ILE A 40 22.01 -4.49 5.42
CA ILE A 40 21.33 -4.93 4.21
C ILE A 40 21.42 -3.81 3.17
N SER A 41 21.76 -4.17 1.94
CA SER A 41 21.68 -3.25 0.81
C SER A 41 20.26 -2.69 0.67
N PHE A 42 20.15 -1.41 0.30
CA PHE A 42 18.87 -0.72 0.10
C PHE A 42 17.92 -1.52 -0.80
N LEU A 43 18.40 -2.09 -1.90
CA LEU A 43 17.58 -2.91 -2.81
C LEU A 43 17.06 -4.19 -2.13
N LYS A 44 17.90 -4.84 -1.32
CA LYS A 44 17.51 -6.03 -0.56
C LYS A 44 16.45 -5.70 0.47
N ARG A 45 16.57 -4.53 1.11
CA ARG A 45 15.55 -3.97 2.00
C ARG A 45 14.25 -3.73 1.25
N MET A 46 14.28 -2.97 0.15
CA MET A 46 13.08 -2.68 -0.65
C MET A 46 12.36 -3.93 -1.12
N LYS A 47 13.13 -4.93 -1.58
CA LYS A 47 12.59 -6.22 -1.98
C LYS A 47 11.90 -6.92 -0.80
N LYS A 48 12.48 -6.86 0.40
CA LYS A 48 11.87 -7.45 1.60
C LYS A 48 10.55 -6.76 1.96
N ILE A 49 10.49 -5.42 1.91
CA ILE A 49 9.26 -4.66 2.19
C ILE A 49 8.16 -5.10 1.20
N TYR A 50 8.36 -4.81 -0.09
CA TYR A 50 7.28 -4.91 -1.06
C TYR A 50 6.98 -6.36 -1.47
N LEU A 51 8.00 -7.22 -1.61
CA LEU A 51 7.83 -8.60 -2.07
C LEU A 51 7.80 -9.63 -0.93
N GLY A 52 8.22 -9.28 0.29
CA GLY A 52 8.32 -10.22 1.42
C GLY A 52 7.02 -10.91 1.79
N PRO A 53 5.88 -10.20 1.92
CA PRO A 53 4.60 -10.83 2.21
C PRO A 53 4.10 -11.75 1.08
N GLY A 54 4.45 -11.44 -0.17
CA GLY A 54 3.94 -12.13 -1.34
C GLY A 54 2.50 -11.77 -1.69
N LEU A 55 2.16 -11.76 -2.99
CA LEU A 55 0.85 -11.34 -3.50
C LEU A 55 -0.31 -12.19 -2.95
N ARG A 56 -0.07 -13.49 -2.68
CA ARG A 56 -1.09 -14.41 -2.14
C ARG A 56 -1.53 -14.00 -0.73
N VAL A 57 -0.63 -13.48 0.10
CA VAL A 57 -0.95 -13.00 1.45
C VAL A 57 -1.68 -11.67 1.37
N ILE A 58 -1.23 -10.77 0.49
CA ILE A 58 -1.82 -9.43 0.31
C ILE A 58 -3.28 -9.52 -0.17
N TYR A 59 -3.59 -10.43 -1.10
CA TYR A 59 -4.92 -10.63 -1.67
C TYR A 59 -5.58 -11.92 -1.20
N TYR A 60 -5.27 -12.39 0.01
CA TYR A 60 -5.86 -13.61 0.55
C TYR A 60 -7.39 -13.57 0.48
N LYS A 61 -7.99 -14.56 -0.19
CA LYS A 61 -9.46 -14.69 -0.43
C LYS A 61 -10.15 -13.47 -1.08
N ASN A 62 -9.41 -12.46 -1.52
CA ASN A 62 -9.94 -11.24 -2.15
C ASN A 62 -9.94 -11.30 -3.68
N LEU A 63 -9.64 -12.46 -4.26
CA LEU A 63 -9.56 -12.65 -5.71
C LEU A 63 -10.92 -12.44 -6.40
N SER A 64 -12.02 -12.85 -5.76
CA SER A 64 -13.37 -12.64 -6.29
C SER A 64 -13.73 -11.15 -6.35
N VAL A 65 -13.36 -10.37 -5.34
CA VAL A 65 -13.55 -8.91 -5.32
C VAL A 65 -12.80 -8.27 -6.49
N PHE A 66 -11.58 -8.73 -6.77
CA PHE A 66 -10.79 -8.24 -7.90
C PHE A 66 -11.49 -8.46 -9.23
N PHE A 67 -11.99 -9.67 -9.50
CA PHE A 67 -12.73 -9.95 -10.74
C PHE A 67 -14.04 -9.17 -10.83
N ALA A 68 -14.83 -9.14 -9.76
CA ALA A 68 -16.12 -8.44 -9.74
C ALA A 68 -15.96 -6.94 -9.98
N THR A 69 -15.01 -6.31 -9.28
CA THR A 69 -14.71 -4.90 -9.47
C THR A 69 -14.17 -4.63 -10.87
N PHE A 70 -13.24 -5.44 -11.38
CA PHE A 70 -12.71 -5.28 -12.74
C PHE A 70 -13.81 -5.33 -13.81
N ILE A 71 -14.77 -6.26 -13.69
CA ILE A 71 -15.92 -6.36 -14.60
C ILE A 71 -16.79 -5.10 -14.52
N ILE A 72 -17.10 -4.63 -13.31
CA ILE A 72 -17.89 -3.39 -13.11
C ILE A 72 -17.17 -2.21 -13.76
N TYR A 73 -15.88 -2.08 -13.54
CA TYR A 73 -15.07 -1.01 -14.11
C TYR A 73 -15.02 -1.05 -15.63
N PHE A 74 -14.82 -2.23 -16.21
CA PHE A 74 -14.85 -2.41 -17.65
C PHE A 74 -16.22 -2.04 -18.24
N ALA A 75 -17.31 -2.47 -17.59
CA ALA A 75 -18.67 -2.11 -18.00
C ALA A 75 -18.94 -0.61 -17.91
N VAL A 76 -18.48 0.06 -16.85
CA VAL A 76 -18.59 1.53 -16.71
C VAL A 76 -17.78 2.23 -17.80
N CYS A 77 -16.55 1.81 -18.08
CA CYS A 77 -15.75 2.40 -19.15
C CYS A 77 -16.41 2.22 -20.51
N LEU A 78 -16.89 1.02 -20.81
CA LEU A 78 -17.64 0.74 -22.05
C LEU A 78 -18.89 1.62 -22.15
N GLY A 79 -19.66 1.74 -21.07
CA GLY A 79 -20.84 2.59 -21.01
C GLY A 79 -20.53 4.08 -21.23
N LEU A 80 -19.43 4.59 -20.65
CA LEU A 80 -19.00 5.99 -20.84
C LEU A 80 -18.54 6.25 -22.28
N VAL A 81 -17.80 5.30 -22.89
CA VAL A 81 -17.39 5.37 -24.29
C VAL A 81 -18.61 5.39 -25.22
N LEU A 82 -19.67 4.67 -24.89
CA LEU A 82 -20.91 4.65 -25.69
C LEU A 82 -21.82 5.86 -25.46
N SER A 83 -21.68 6.58 -24.34
CA SER A 83 -22.66 7.60 -23.92
C SER A 83 -22.29 9.03 -24.28
N PHE A 84 -21.00 9.37 -24.37
CA PHE A 84 -20.56 10.74 -24.67
C PHE A 84 -20.21 10.90 -26.15
N GLU A 85 -20.57 12.02 -26.76
CA GLU A 85 -20.25 12.30 -28.17
C GLU A 85 -18.79 12.73 -28.40
N GLU A 86 -18.10 13.21 -27.36
CA GLU A 86 -16.74 13.77 -27.48
C GLU A 86 -15.67 12.89 -26.83
N GLU A 87 -14.61 12.59 -27.56
CA GLU A 87 -13.49 11.75 -27.11
C GLU A 87 -12.85 12.27 -25.82
N ILE A 88 -12.49 13.57 -25.76
CA ILE A 88 -11.80 14.14 -24.58
C ILE A 88 -12.66 14.00 -23.32
N ARG A 89 -13.99 14.14 -23.45
CA ARG A 89 -14.91 13.97 -22.33
C ARG A 89 -15.08 12.51 -21.92
N GLN A 90 -15.11 11.57 -22.88
CA GLN A 90 -15.12 10.12 -22.61
C GLN A 90 -13.88 9.70 -21.81
N PHE A 91 -12.69 10.05 -22.30
CA PHE A 91 -11.43 9.66 -21.67
C PHE A 91 -11.18 10.44 -20.39
N GLY A 92 -11.50 11.73 -20.35
CA GLY A 92 -11.47 12.50 -19.11
C GLY A 92 -12.38 11.92 -18.03
N ALA A 93 -13.58 11.45 -18.41
CA ALA A 93 -14.51 10.82 -17.49
C ALA A 93 -14.02 9.48 -16.96
N ALA A 94 -13.49 8.62 -17.84
CA ALA A 94 -12.93 7.34 -17.43
C ALA A 94 -11.76 7.55 -16.46
N PHE A 95 -10.82 8.45 -16.80
CA PHE A 95 -9.58 8.66 -16.03
C PHE A 95 -9.79 9.36 -14.69
N LEU A 96 -10.71 10.33 -14.62
CA LEU A 96 -11.10 10.96 -13.36
C LEU A 96 -12.05 10.10 -12.53
N GLY A 97 -12.72 9.10 -13.12
CA GLY A 97 -13.50 8.09 -12.43
C GLY A 97 -12.65 7.00 -11.75
N MET A 98 -11.39 6.83 -12.15
CA MET A 98 -10.49 5.80 -11.62
C MET A 98 -10.26 5.84 -10.12
N PRO A 99 -10.10 7.03 -9.49
CA PRO A 99 -9.98 7.09 -8.04
C PRO A 99 -11.21 6.55 -7.32
N VAL A 100 -12.42 6.74 -7.88
CA VAL A 100 -13.65 6.15 -7.33
C VAL A 100 -13.56 4.64 -7.36
N PHE A 101 -13.15 4.09 -8.50
CA PHE A 101 -13.03 2.65 -8.66
C PHE A 101 -11.97 2.06 -7.71
N PHE A 102 -10.82 2.71 -7.61
CA PHE A 102 -9.77 2.37 -6.64
C PHE A 102 -10.31 2.35 -5.21
N LEU A 103 -11.05 3.37 -4.79
CA LEU A 103 -11.61 3.44 -3.43
C LEU A 103 -12.68 2.39 -3.19
N LEU A 104 -13.54 2.10 -4.17
CA LEU A 104 -14.55 1.05 -4.07
C LEU A 104 -13.89 -0.32 -3.92
N PHE A 105 -12.89 -0.64 -4.75
CA PHE A 105 -12.12 -1.86 -4.62
C PHE A 105 -11.45 -1.96 -3.25
N SER A 106 -10.81 -0.87 -2.81
CA SER A 106 -10.16 -0.78 -1.50
C SER A 106 -11.15 -1.00 -0.36
N TYR A 107 -12.34 -0.41 -0.43
CA TYR A 107 -13.42 -0.59 0.52
C TYR A 107 -13.89 -2.05 0.57
N PHE A 108 -14.19 -2.65 -0.59
CA PHE A 108 -14.70 -4.02 -0.65
C PHE A 108 -13.67 -5.04 -0.18
N THR A 109 -12.39 -4.86 -0.50
CA THR A 109 -11.36 -5.77 0.00
C THR A 109 -11.19 -5.67 1.51
N CYS A 110 -11.26 -4.47 2.10
CA CYS A 110 -11.25 -4.32 3.57
C CYS A 110 -12.51 -4.87 4.23
N TYR A 111 -13.67 -4.67 3.60
CA TYR A 111 -14.95 -5.23 4.06
C TYR A 111 -14.93 -6.76 4.06
N MET A 112 -14.41 -7.39 3.00
CA MET A 112 -14.28 -8.84 2.93
C MET A 112 -13.31 -9.39 3.98
N ASP A 113 -12.22 -8.67 4.28
CA ASP A 113 -11.31 -9.04 5.36
C ASP A 113 -12.01 -9.03 6.73
N GLU A 114 -12.92 -8.08 6.98
CA GLU A 114 -13.72 -8.02 8.21
C GLU A 114 -14.74 -9.18 8.28
N GLN A 115 -15.40 -9.50 7.16
CA GLN A 115 -16.44 -10.53 7.10
C GLN A 115 -15.88 -11.96 7.19
N THR A 116 -14.67 -12.21 6.68
CA THR A 116 -14.10 -13.58 6.61
C THR A 116 -13.51 -14.08 7.94
N GLN A 117 -13.80 -13.43 9.07
CA GLN A 117 -13.25 -13.74 10.40
C GLN A 117 -11.71 -13.86 10.41
N ILE A 118 -11.03 -13.02 9.62
CA ILE A 118 -9.57 -12.88 9.69
C ILE A 118 -9.11 -12.43 11.09
N ASN A 119 -10.00 -12.05 12.02
CA ASN A 119 -9.62 -11.71 13.40
C ASN A 119 -8.88 -12.83 14.17
N GLU A 120 -9.13 -14.11 13.89
CA GLU A 120 -8.35 -15.21 14.50
C GLU A 120 -7.00 -15.44 13.80
N LEU A 121 -6.93 -15.20 12.48
CA LEU A 121 -5.68 -15.20 11.71
C LEU A 121 -4.83 -13.94 11.95
N ARG A 122 -5.47 -12.84 12.36
CA ARG A 122 -4.88 -11.52 12.63
C ARG A 122 -3.85 -11.59 13.75
N ASN A 123 -4.06 -12.50 14.70
CA ASN A 123 -3.16 -12.72 15.84
C ASN A 123 -2.04 -13.73 15.53
N THR A 124 -2.11 -14.43 14.38
CA THR A 124 -1.09 -15.40 13.95
C THR A 124 -0.28 -14.92 12.74
N MET A 125 -0.66 -13.80 12.12
CA MET A 125 0.05 -13.22 10.98
C MET A 125 1.36 -12.54 11.41
N TYR A 126 2.44 -12.89 10.71
CA TYR A 126 3.76 -12.29 10.85
C TYR A 126 3.80 -10.79 10.47
N TYR A 127 2.79 -10.31 9.74
CA TYR A 127 2.68 -8.92 9.27
C TYR A 127 1.43 -8.26 9.83
N SER A 128 1.55 -7.00 10.26
CA SER A 128 0.43 -6.18 10.70
C SER A 128 -0.59 -5.93 9.56
N MET A 129 -1.87 -5.87 9.91
CA MET A 129 -2.94 -5.56 8.97
C MET A 129 -2.79 -4.18 8.34
N ASN A 130 -2.30 -3.19 9.09
CA ASN A 130 -2.05 -1.85 8.56
C ASN A 130 -1.03 -1.89 7.43
N TYR A 131 0.03 -2.67 7.62
CA TYR A 131 1.05 -2.87 6.61
C TYR A 131 0.52 -3.62 5.38
N ILE A 132 -0.25 -4.71 5.58
CA ILE A 132 -0.82 -5.50 4.48
C ILE A 132 -1.82 -4.70 3.65
N VAL A 133 -2.72 -3.96 4.30
CA VAL A 133 -3.69 -3.09 3.60
C VAL A 133 -2.96 -1.96 2.87
N SER A 134 -1.93 -1.36 3.48
CA SER A 134 -1.12 -0.33 2.81
C SER A 134 -0.41 -0.84 1.56
N LEU A 135 0.16 -2.05 1.62
CA LEU A 135 0.73 -2.72 0.45
C LEU A 135 -0.34 -3.01 -0.60
N ARG A 136 -1.53 -3.48 -0.20
CA ARG A 136 -2.64 -3.72 -1.12
C ARG A 136 -3.04 -2.46 -1.86
N LEU A 137 -3.20 -1.34 -1.14
CA LEU A 137 -3.51 -0.03 -1.72
C LEU A 137 -2.43 0.42 -2.71
N PHE A 138 -1.15 0.24 -2.38
CA PHE A 138 -0.05 0.54 -3.30
C PHE A 138 -0.09 -0.31 -4.57
N TYR A 139 -0.19 -1.64 -4.44
CA TYR A 139 -0.23 -2.55 -5.58
C TYR A 139 -1.45 -2.28 -6.47
N THR A 140 -2.61 -2.04 -5.86
CA THR A 140 -3.83 -1.69 -6.58
C THR A 140 -3.64 -0.42 -7.38
N ALA A 141 -3.09 0.65 -6.78
CA ALA A 141 -2.86 1.90 -7.47
C ALA A 141 -1.91 1.74 -8.68
N VAL A 142 -0.83 0.97 -8.51
CA VAL A 142 0.13 0.68 -9.59
C VAL A 142 -0.53 -0.13 -10.71
N VAL A 143 -1.22 -1.21 -10.38
CA VAL A 143 -1.88 -2.09 -11.37
C VAL A 143 -2.96 -1.32 -12.14
N LEU A 144 -3.83 -0.58 -11.45
CA LEU A 144 -4.87 0.21 -12.12
C LEU A 144 -4.25 1.30 -13.00
N SER A 145 -3.18 1.97 -12.56
CA SER A 145 -2.49 2.97 -13.38
C SER A 145 -1.94 2.38 -14.68
N LEU A 146 -1.39 1.16 -14.64
CA LEU A 146 -0.91 0.44 -15.83
C LEU A 146 -2.05 0.01 -16.74
N VAL A 147 -3.13 -0.55 -16.18
CA VAL A 147 -4.34 -0.94 -16.94
C VAL A 147 -4.93 0.28 -17.66
N ASN A 148 -5.00 1.42 -16.97
CA ASN A 148 -5.55 2.65 -17.53
C ASN A 148 -4.68 3.18 -18.67
N THR A 149 -3.38 3.31 -18.44
CA THR A 149 -2.46 3.77 -19.50
C THR A 149 -2.52 2.85 -20.72
N SER A 150 -2.66 1.54 -20.51
CA SER A 150 -2.84 0.57 -21.60
C SER A 150 -4.15 0.79 -22.36
N PHE A 151 -5.25 1.07 -21.65
CA PHE A 151 -6.55 1.37 -22.27
C PHE A 151 -6.48 2.59 -23.21
N LEU A 152 -5.77 3.65 -22.81
CA LEU A 152 -5.54 4.80 -23.68
C LEU A 152 -4.71 4.46 -24.91
N PHE A 153 -3.68 3.63 -24.75
CA PHE A 153 -2.84 3.22 -25.88
C PHE A 153 -3.65 2.48 -26.96
N PHE A 154 -4.58 1.63 -26.55
CA PHE A 154 -5.47 0.91 -27.49
C PHE A 154 -6.61 1.77 -28.05
N SER A 155 -6.87 2.95 -27.48
CA SER A 155 -8.01 3.78 -27.86
C SER A 155 -7.81 4.63 -29.12
N GLY A 156 -6.59 4.72 -29.67
CA GLY A 156 -6.33 5.34 -30.98
C GLY A 156 -6.45 6.87 -31.05
N ILE A 157 -6.58 7.57 -29.92
CA ILE A 157 -6.67 9.05 -29.86
C ILE A 157 -5.33 9.71 -30.28
N ARG A 158 -5.37 11.00 -30.63
CA ARG A 158 -4.19 11.88 -30.80
C ARG A 158 -3.20 11.73 -29.64
N GLU A 159 -1.95 11.41 -29.99
CA GLU A 159 -0.84 11.08 -29.07
C GLU A 159 -0.61 12.11 -27.95
N LYS A 160 -0.75 13.41 -28.23
CA LYS A 160 -0.56 14.47 -27.22
C LYS A 160 -1.68 14.52 -26.17
N ALA A 161 -2.93 14.25 -26.57
CA ALA A 161 -4.07 14.23 -25.66
C ALA A 161 -4.10 12.94 -24.82
N VAL A 162 -3.65 11.82 -25.41
CA VAL A 162 -3.44 10.55 -24.71
C VAL A 162 -2.51 10.74 -23.52
N LEU A 163 -1.37 11.41 -23.71
CA LEU A 163 -0.38 11.59 -22.66
C LEU A 163 -0.90 12.49 -21.54
N SER A 164 -1.60 13.59 -21.84
CA SER A 164 -2.09 14.49 -20.77
C SER A 164 -3.20 13.84 -19.94
N VAL A 165 -4.19 13.22 -20.59
CA VAL A 165 -5.29 12.54 -19.91
C VAL A 165 -4.78 11.35 -19.09
N GLY A 166 -3.82 10.58 -19.64
CA GLY A 166 -3.18 9.46 -18.96
C GLY A 166 -2.44 9.89 -17.71
N VAL A 167 -1.57 10.90 -17.81
CA VAL A 167 -0.78 11.39 -16.66
C VAL A 167 -1.67 12.01 -15.59
N ILE A 168 -2.73 12.74 -15.96
CA ILE A 168 -3.69 13.29 -15.00
C ILE A 168 -4.42 12.18 -14.24
N GLY A 169 -4.91 11.15 -14.94
CA GLY A 169 -5.57 10.04 -14.28
C GLY A 169 -4.64 9.30 -13.32
N VAL A 170 -3.42 8.97 -13.76
CA VAL A 170 -2.43 8.32 -12.88
C VAL A 170 -2.09 9.19 -11.67
N SER A 171 -1.87 10.49 -11.87
CA SER A 171 -1.59 11.43 -10.78
C SER A 171 -2.74 11.49 -9.77
N SER A 172 -3.98 11.57 -10.25
CA SER A 172 -5.16 11.56 -9.38
C SER A 172 -5.25 10.25 -8.58
N MET A 173 -5.04 9.09 -9.21
CA MET A 173 -5.04 7.80 -8.52
C MET A 173 -3.99 7.72 -7.42
N LEU A 174 -2.78 8.22 -7.68
CA LEU A 174 -1.70 8.22 -6.69
C LEU A 174 -2.01 9.14 -5.51
N VAL A 175 -2.59 10.32 -5.74
CA VAL A 175 -3.05 11.21 -4.65
C VAL A 175 -4.10 10.50 -3.79
N PHE A 176 -5.08 9.86 -4.40
CA PHE A 176 -6.10 9.11 -3.68
C PHE A 176 -5.55 7.90 -2.94
N ALA A 177 -4.54 7.23 -3.49
CA ALA A 177 -3.84 6.15 -2.80
C ALA A 177 -3.10 6.66 -1.55
N ILE A 178 -2.41 7.81 -1.65
CA ILE A 178 -1.74 8.43 -0.49
C ILE A 178 -2.76 8.77 0.59
N ILE A 179 -3.86 9.42 0.22
CA ILE A 179 -4.93 9.80 1.16
C ILE A 179 -5.54 8.53 1.79
N ALA A 180 -5.83 7.49 1.01
CA ALA A 180 -6.39 6.25 1.50
C ALA A 180 -5.46 5.56 2.51
N VAL A 181 -4.16 5.44 2.20
CA VAL A 181 -3.19 4.85 3.14
C VAL A 181 -3.07 5.71 4.40
N TYR A 182 -3.05 7.04 4.28
CA TYR A 182 -2.99 7.94 5.43
C TYR A 182 -4.22 7.84 6.34
N ILE A 183 -5.43 7.87 5.76
CA ILE A 183 -6.70 7.71 6.48
C ILE A 183 -6.74 6.38 7.21
N TYR A 184 -6.39 5.30 6.51
CA TYR A 184 -6.39 3.96 7.08
C TYR A 184 -5.38 3.86 8.22
N HIS A 185 -4.17 4.41 8.06
CA HIS A 185 -3.17 4.44 9.12
C HIS A 185 -3.63 5.24 10.35
N ARG A 186 -4.21 6.42 10.14
CA ARG A 186 -4.54 7.35 11.22
C ARG A 186 -5.75 6.92 12.04
N TRP A 187 -6.76 6.35 11.38
CA TRP A 187 -8.05 6.05 12.02
C TRP A 187 -8.43 4.57 12.00
N ASN A 188 -7.66 3.71 11.31
CA ASN A 188 -7.95 2.28 11.13
C ASN A 188 -9.39 2.02 10.68
N ASN A 189 -9.95 2.95 9.87
CA ASN A 189 -11.34 2.93 9.46
C ASN A 189 -11.43 3.01 7.94
N TYR A 190 -11.74 1.88 7.31
CA TYR A 190 -11.89 1.79 5.86
C TYR A 190 -13.20 2.41 5.36
N LYS A 191 -14.19 2.67 6.23
CA LYS A 191 -15.47 3.30 5.82
C LYS A 191 -15.28 4.73 5.31
N CYS A 192 -14.20 5.39 5.75
CA CYS A 192 -13.79 6.68 5.22
C CYS A 192 -13.46 6.65 3.71
N PHE A 193 -13.13 5.48 3.15
CA PHE A 193 -12.93 5.33 1.69
C PHE A 193 -14.22 5.59 0.92
N ALA A 194 -15.36 5.10 1.43
CA ALA A 194 -16.66 5.33 0.81
C ALA A 194 -17.05 6.82 0.87
N GLY A 195 -16.77 7.48 2.00
CA GLY A 195 -16.98 8.92 2.15
C GLY A 195 -16.11 9.75 1.19
N LEU A 196 -14.83 9.41 1.08
CA LEU A 196 -13.90 10.05 0.13
C LEU A 196 -14.36 9.85 -1.32
N GLY A 197 -14.84 8.65 -1.65
CA GLY A 197 -15.40 8.33 -2.96
C GLY A 197 -16.65 9.14 -3.28
N ALA A 198 -17.58 9.27 -2.32
CA ALA A 198 -18.80 10.05 -2.49
C ALA A 198 -18.50 11.54 -2.73
N ILE A 199 -17.57 12.13 -1.95
CA ILE A 199 -17.13 13.52 -2.15
C ILE A 199 -16.54 13.70 -3.54
N TRP A 200 -15.69 12.76 -3.98
CA TRP A 200 -15.07 12.84 -5.29
C TRP A 200 -16.09 12.68 -6.43
N VAL A 201 -17.07 11.78 -6.30
CA VAL A 201 -18.15 11.62 -7.29
C VAL A 201 -18.95 12.92 -7.44
N LEU A 202 -19.27 13.61 -6.34
CA LEU A 202 -19.95 14.91 -6.39
C LEU A 202 -19.10 15.98 -7.07
N LEU A 203 -17.81 16.05 -6.72
CA LEU A 203 -16.87 17.00 -7.32
C LEU A 203 -16.70 16.72 -8.82
N PHE A 204 -16.56 15.46 -9.20
CA PHE A 204 -16.45 15.02 -10.59
C PHE A 204 -17.72 15.34 -11.39
N ALA A 205 -18.90 15.08 -10.83
CA ALA A 205 -20.17 15.46 -11.44
C ALA A 205 -20.28 16.99 -11.64
N ALA A 206 -19.72 17.79 -10.73
CA ALA A 206 -19.64 19.23 -10.90
C ALA A 206 -18.66 19.65 -12.01
N ILE A 207 -17.49 19.00 -12.10
CA ILE A 207 -16.51 19.24 -13.19
C ILE A 207 -17.14 18.93 -14.55
N MET A 208 -17.89 17.83 -14.66
CA MET A 208 -18.55 17.43 -15.91
C MET A 208 -19.68 18.37 -16.37
N ARG A 209 -20.15 19.26 -15.49
CA ARG A 209 -21.11 20.32 -15.86
C ARG A 209 -20.45 21.61 -16.33
N LEU A 210 -19.11 21.71 -16.28
CA LEU A 210 -18.41 22.89 -16.78
C LEU A 210 -18.41 22.92 -18.31
N PRO A 211 -18.43 24.12 -18.92
CA PRO A 211 -18.32 24.26 -20.37
C PRO A 211 -16.96 23.73 -20.87
N GLU A 212 -16.97 23.11 -22.05
CA GLU A 212 -15.84 22.40 -22.67
C GLU A 212 -14.54 23.22 -22.72
N THR A 213 -14.65 24.53 -22.94
CA THR A 213 -13.50 25.45 -22.98
C THR A 213 -12.68 25.47 -21.68
N LYS A 214 -13.34 25.27 -20.53
CA LYS A 214 -12.66 25.20 -19.23
C LYS A 214 -12.09 23.81 -18.94
N ILE A 215 -12.70 22.77 -19.50
CA ILE A 215 -12.23 21.38 -19.38
C ILE A 215 -10.98 21.17 -20.22
N LEU A 216 -11.00 21.63 -21.49
CA LEU A 216 -9.84 21.66 -22.38
C LEU A 216 -8.66 22.44 -21.78
N PHE A 217 -8.92 23.58 -21.12
CA PHE A 217 -7.86 24.33 -20.43
C PHE A 217 -7.16 23.48 -19.33
N LEU A 218 -7.91 22.64 -18.62
CA LEU A 218 -7.36 21.76 -17.57
C LEU A 218 -6.47 20.65 -18.14
N PHE A 219 -6.78 20.15 -19.34
CA PHE A 219 -6.10 19.03 -19.99
C PHE A 219 -5.02 19.44 -21.01
N GLU A 220 -5.12 20.63 -21.61
CA GLU A 220 -4.28 21.09 -22.72
C GLU A 220 -3.33 22.23 -22.32
N TYR A 221 -3.71 23.05 -21.33
CA TYR A 221 -2.93 24.25 -20.94
C TYR A 221 -1.94 23.99 -19.80
N ILE A 222 -2.18 23.00 -18.95
CA ILE A 222 -1.21 22.62 -17.90
C ILE A 222 -0.02 21.93 -18.59
N PRO A 223 1.22 22.44 -18.43
CA PRO A 223 2.39 21.83 -19.05
C PRO A 223 2.54 20.37 -18.63
N LEU A 224 2.66 19.46 -19.61
CA LEU A 224 2.89 18.03 -19.39
C LEU A 224 4.04 17.77 -18.39
N GLY A 225 5.09 18.61 -18.42
CA GLY A 225 6.21 18.50 -17.49
C GLY A 225 5.81 18.64 -16.02
N ILE A 226 4.87 19.53 -15.69
CA ILE A 226 4.38 19.71 -14.31
C ILE A 226 3.56 18.50 -13.86
N GLN A 227 2.75 17.94 -14.76
CA GLN A 227 1.95 16.75 -14.45
C GLN A 227 2.82 15.52 -14.22
N ILE A 228 3.85 15.32 -15.05
CA ILE A 228 4.82 14.23 -14.87
C ILE A 228 5.60 14.40 -13.56
N ALA A 229 6.05 15.62 -13.26
CA ALA A 229 6.70 15.91 -11.98
C ALA A 229 5.79 15.59 -10.78
N THR A 230 4.51 15.97 -10.87
CA THR A 230 3.50 15.68 -9.85
C THR A 230 3.30 14.18 -9.67
N MET A 231 3.17 13.43 -10.78
CA MET A 231 3.06 11.97 -10.76
C MET A 231 4.26 11.31 -10.06
N ILE A 232 5.49 11.73 -10.38
CA ILE A 232 6.72 11.21 -9.77
C ILE A 232 6.74 11.52 -8.27
N VAL A 233 6.42 12.75 -7.88
CA VAL A 233 6.36 13.15 -6.46
C VAL A 233 5.32 12.33 -5.70
N CYS A 234 4.12 12.15 -6.26
CA CYS A 234 3.09 11.31 -5.65
C CYS A 234 3.51 9.84 -5.55
N PHE A 235 4.19 9.30 -6.56
CA PHE A 235 4.69 7.93 -6.51
C PHE A 235 5.75 7.76 -5.41
N VAL A 236 6.73 8.66 -5.32
CA VAL A 236 7.76 8.64 -4.28
C VAL A 236 7.15 8.84 -2.89
N ALA A 237 6.16 9.73 -2.76
CA ALA A 237 5.45 9.94 -1.50
C ALA A 237 4.69 8.68 -1.07
N LEU A 238 3.95 8.04 -1.97
CA LEU A 238 3.25 6.79 -1.68
C LEU A 238 4.22 5.67 -1.30
N PHE A 239 5.32 5.54 -2.04
CA PHE A 239 6.36 4.56 -1.78
C PHE A 239 6.99 4.76 -0.39
N THR A 240 7.44 5.96 -0.08
CA THR A 240 8.02 6.25 1.25
C THR A 240 7.02 6.06 2.38
N LEU A 241 5.75 6.43 2.16
CA LEU A 241 4.69 6.28 3.16
C LEU A 241 4.42 4.80 3.48
N VAL A 242 4.33 3.93 2.47
CA VAL A 242 4.16 2.48 2.69
C VAL A 242 5.39 1.85 3.33
N GLY A 243 6.61 2.27 2.93
CA GLY A 243 7.85 1.79 3.54
C GLY A 243 7.95 2.09 5.04
N ARG A 244 7.42 3.24 5.50
CA ARG A 244 7.38 3.59 6.94
C ARG A 244 6.42 2.74 7.75
N MET A 245 5.45 2.09 7.12
CA MET A 245 4.45 1.28 7.81
C MET A 245 5.04 -0.06 8.28
N GLU A 246 5.97 -0.65 7.53
CA GLU A 246 6.69 -1.87 7.97
C GLU A 246 7.54 -1.59 9.22
N GLU A 247 8.26 -0.47 9.24
CA GLU A 247 9.16 -0.12 10.35
C GLU A 247 8.40 0.00 11.66
N LYS A 248 7.28 0.74 11.68
CA LYS A 248 6.53 0.97 12.92
C LYS A 248 5.99 -0.32 13.54
N ASP A 249 5.57 -1.26 12.71
CA ASP A 249 4.96 -2.51 13.17
C ASP A 249 6.02 -3.56 13.59
N ALA A 250 7.28 -3.41 13.18
CA ALA A 250 8.38 -4.26 13.63
C ALA A 250 8.85 -3.93 15.07
N TYR A 251 8.72 -2.68 15.51
CA TYR A 251 9.13 -2.24 16.86
C TYR A 251 8.07 -2.50 17.94
N THR A 252 6.85 -2.91 17.57
CA THR A 252 5.76 -3.20 18.50
C THR A 252 5.72 -4.65 19.00
N PHE A 253 6.58 -5.55 18.48
CA PHE A 253 6.65 -6.96 18.90
C PHE A 253 7.80 -7.29 19.86
N ALA A 254 8.51 -6.29 20.38
CA ALA A 254 9.42 -6.50 21.50
C ALA A 254 8.61 -6.48 22.82
N TYR A 255 7.98 -7.62 23.14
CA TYR A 255 7.56 -7.95 24.51
C TYR A 255 8.64 -8.80 25.16
#